data_AF-A0ABD1BFP8-F1
#
_entry.id   AF-A0ABD1BFP8-F1
#
_cell.length_a   1.000
_cell.length_b   1.000
_cell.length_c   1.000
_cell.angle_alpha   90.00
_cell.angle_beta   90.00
_cell.angle_gamma   90.00
#
_symmetry.space_group_name_H-M   'P 1'
#
loop_
_entity.id
_entity.type
_entity.pdbx_description
1 polymer ?
#
loop_
_entity_poly.entity_id
_entity_poly.type
_entity_poly.pdbx_seq_one_letter_code
_entity_poly.pdbx_strand_id
1 'polypeptide(L)'
;MYAKTICTIVFFIFLVASFSIYMGTVDPRPYFSQLQSQPHVASPCSSNGRPLRVYMYDLPRKFNVAMMDPHSSDVEPLTGKNLPSWPQTSGIKRQHSVEYWLMASLLNGGDDEKEAIRVFDPDLAEAFYVPFFSSLSFNTHGKNMTDPNTEFDRQLQVELMEFLGSSKYWLRSGGKDHVIPMTHPNAFRFLRQQVNASILIVVDFGRYPKDMARLSKDVVSPYVHVVESLIDDGDDNDTTDPFEARTTLLYFRGNTARKDEGKIRLRLEKLLAGNSDVHFEKSVATAQNIKVSTEGMRSSKFCLHPAGDTPSSCRLFDAIVSHCIPVIISDKIELPFEDEIDYTEFSLFFSVKEALEPGYILNELRQFPKEKWMQMLKHLKNVSHHFEFQYPPKREDAINMLWRQVKHKIPNVKLDVHRNRRLKVPDWWL
;
A
#
# COMPACT_ATOMS: atom_id res chain seq x y z
N MET A 1 -38.62 63.30 -5.05
CA MET A 1 -37.33 62.55 -5.07
C MET A 1 -36.92 62.03 -3.68
N TYR A 2 -37.18 62.77 -2.60
CA TYR A 2 -36.74 62.39 -1.24
C TYR A 2 -37.44 61.15 -0.63
N ALA A 3 -38.69 60.87 -0.96
CA ALA A 3 -39.42 59.73 -0.38
C ALA A 3 -38.81 58.36 -0.77
N LYS A 4 -38.31 58.21 -1.99
CA LYS A 4 -37.69 56.95 -2.45
C LYS A 4 -36.36 56.69 -1.75
N THR A 5 -35.55 57.73 -1.55
CA THR A 5 -34.26 57.63 -0.85
C THR A 5 -34.43 57.27 0.61
N ILE A 6 -35.46 57.81 1.28
CA ILE A 6 -35.77 57.49 2.68
C ILE A 6 -36.19 56.02 2.81
N CYS A 7 -37.04 55.50 1.91
CA CYS A 7 -37.42 54.09 1.94
C CYS A 7 -36.22 53.15 1.73
N THR A 8 -35.28 53.48 0.84
CA THR A 8 -34.09 52.64 0.60
C THR A 8 -33.15 52.63 1.81
N ILE A 9 -32.99 53.77 2.48
CA ILE A 9 -32.16 53.86 3.70
C ILE A 9 -32.79 53.07 4.84
N VAL A 10 -34.12 53.19 5.03
CA VAL A 10 -34.84 52.42 6.06
C VAL A 10 -34.73 50.92 5.79
N PHE A 11 -34.84 50.48 4.53
CA PHE A 11 -34.66 49.08 4.16
C PHE A 11 -33.25 48.57 4.45
N PHE A 12 -32.21 49.36 4.14
CA PHE A 12 -30.82 49.00 4.45
C PHE A 12 -30.56 48.93 5.95
N ILE A 13 -31.13 49.85 6.74
CA ILE A 13 -31.01 49.83 8.21
C ILE A 13 -31.69 48.58 8.77
N PHE A 14 -32.87 48.20 8.26
CA PHE A 14 -33.53 46.94 8.66
C PHE A 14 -32.70 45.71 8.30
N LEU A 15 -32.08 45.71 7.12
CA LEU A 15 -31.28 44.58 6.65
C LEU A 15 -30.00 44.42 7.48
N VAL A 16 -29.31 45.53 7.80
CA VAL A 16 -28.14 45.54 8.69
C VAL A 16 -28.53 45.14 10.12
N ALA A 17 -29.63 45.69 10.66
CA ALA A 17 -30.12 45.32 11.99
C ALA A 17 -30.50 43.84 12.07
N SER A 18 -31.13 43.28 11.04
CA SER A 18 -31.46 41.84 10.98
C SER A 18 -30.21 40.95 10.94
N PHE A 19 -29.15 41.39 10.24
CA PHE A 19 -27.86 40.70 10.21
C PHE A 19 -27.12 40.79 11.56
N SER A 20 -27.21 41.93 12.25
CA SER A 20 -26.63 42.11 13.58
C SER A 20 -27.36 41.31 14.67
N ILE A 21 -28.67 41.10 14.54
CA ILE A 21 -29.43 40.21 15.44
C ILE A 21 -29.08 38.74 15.15
N TYR A 22 -28.87 38.36 13.89
CA TYR A 22 -28.50 36.98 13.52
C TYR A 22 -27.06 36.61 13.95
N MET A 23 -26.13 37.57 13.95
CA MET A 23 -24.73 37.35 14.37
C MET A 23 -24.50 37.55 15.89
N GLY A 24 -25.53 37.95 16.63
CA GLY A 24 -25.42 38.35 18.05
C GLY A 24 -25.55 37.25 19.09
N THR A 25 -25.78 35.98 18.73
CA THR A 25 -25.95 34.88 19.71
C THR A 25 -25.31 33.56 19.29
N VAL A 26 -24.10 33.59 18.72
CA VAL A 26 -23.29 32.37 18.57
C VAL A 26 -22.17 32.43 19.61
N ASP A 27 -22.42 31.86 20.77
CA ASP A 27 -21.38 31.53 21.76
C ASP A 27 -20.66 30.25 21.28
N PRO A 28 -19.36 30.31 20.88
CA PRO A 28 -18.63 29.12 20.50
C PRO A 28 -18.04 28.50 21.78
N ARG A 29 -18.91 28.07 22.69
CA ARG A 29 -18.54 27.13 23.75
C ARG A 29 -18.99 25.74 23.32
N PRO A 30 -18.11 24.72 23.37
CA PRO A 30 -18.44 23.39 22.89
C PRO A 30 -19.56 22.81 23.77
N TYR A 31 -20.72 22.60 23.16
CA TYR A 31 -21.85 21.86 23.73
C TYR A 31 -21.56 20.34 23.70
N PHE A 32 -20.39 19.96 24.22
CA PHE A 32 -19.98 18.57 24.46
C PHE A 32 -19.64 18.41 25.94
N SER A 33 -20.62 18.68 26.80
CA SER A 33 -20.48 18.41 28.24
C SER A 33 -21.83 18.17 28.89
N GLN A 34 -22.65 17.28 28.32
CA GLN A 34 -23.73 16.58 29.02
C GLN A 34 -24.41 15.52 28.13
N LEU A 35 -23.63 14.54 27.68
CA LEU A 35 -24.11 13.16 27.70
C LEU A 35 -23.24 12.43 28.70
N GLN A 36 -23.67 12.42 29.96
CA GLN A 36 -23.36 11.30 30.83
C GLN A 36 -24.01 10.09 30.18
N SER A 37 -23.23 9.35 29.39
CA SER A 37 -23.56 7.98 29.06
C SER A 37 -23.70 7.25 30.39
N GLN A 38 -24.91 6.79 30.68
CA GLN A 38 -25.05 5.59 31.49
C GLN A 38 -24.13 4.53 30.87
N PRO A 39 -23.45 3.69 31.67
CA PRO A 39 -22.76 2.53 31.13
C PRO A 39 -23.84 1.55 30.69
N HIS A 40 -24.45 1.82 29.53
CA HIS A 40 -24.86 0.72 28.69
C HIS A 40 -23.58 -0.06 28.46
N VAL A 41 -23.51 -1.22 29.11
CA VAL A 41 -22.73 -2.34 28.65
C VAL A 41 -23.28 -2.66 27.26
N ALA A 42 -22.91 -1.85 26.28
CA ALA A 42 -22.78 -2.33 24.93
C ALA A 42 -21.79 -3.47 25.08
N SER A 43 -22.25 -4.70 24.93
CA SER A 43 -21.33 -5.79 24.67
C SER A 43 -20.37 -5.28 23.61
N PRO A 44 -19.06 -5.21 23.89
CA PRO A 44 -18.14 -5.11 22.80
C PRO A 44 -18.41 -6.39 22.03
N CYS A 45 -18.99 -6.29 20.83
CA CYS A 45 -18.73 -7.31 19.83
C CYS A 45 -17.24 -7.18 19.51
N SER A 46 -16.41 -7.63 20.44
CA SER A 46 -14.98 -7.73 20.29
C SER A 46 -14.78 -8.64 19.10
N SER A 47 -14.25 -8.13 18.00
CA SER A 47 -13.64 -8.94 16.96
C SER A 47 -12.33 -9.55 17.46
N ASN A 48 -12.34 -10.09 18.68
CA ASN A 48 -11.18 -10.69 19.31
C ASN A 48 -10.89 -12.02 18.61
N GLY A 49 -9.78 -12.06 17.87
CA GLY A 49 -9.03 -13.27 17.56
C GLY A 49 -9.51 -14.16 16.42
N ARG A 50 -10.71 -13.99 15.84
CA ARG A 50 -11.13 -14.89 14.75
C ARG A 50 -10.52 -14.50 13.40
N PRO A 51 -9.98 -15.47 12.62
CA PRO A 51 -9.54 -15.22 11.25
C PRO A 51 -10.69 -14.79 10.33
N LEU A 52 -10.36 -13.99 9.30
CA LEU A 52 -11.26 -13.69 8.19
C LEU A 52 -11.51 -14.95 7.37
N ARG A 53 -12.78 -15.30 7.15
CA ARG A 53 -13.13 -16.42 6.26
C ARG A 53 -13.12 -15.95 4.81
N VAL A 54 -12.18 -16.45 4.03
CA VAL A 54 -11.97 -16.05 2.64
C VAL A 54 -12.30 -17.22 1.72
N TYR A 55 -13.22 -17.04 0.78
CA TYR A 55 -13.36 -17.97 -0.32
C TYR A 55 -12.42 -17.54 -1.44
N MET A 56 -11.65 -18.48 -1.98
CA MET A 56 -10.80 -18.24 -3.15
C MET A 56 -11.43 -18.90 -4.36
N TYR A 57 -11.66 -18.14 -5.43
CA TYR A 57 -12.16 -18.69 -6.68
C TYR A 57 -11.18 -19.71 -7.27
N ASP A 58 -11.71 -20.83 -7.75
CA ASP A 58 -10.95 -21.84 -8.48
C ASP A 58 -10.82 -21.42 -9.95
N LEU A 59 -9.95 -20.43 -10.20
CA LEU A 59 -9.64 -19.96 -11.55
C LEU A 59 -8.68 -20.93 -12.26
N PRO A 60 -8.84 -21.16 -13.59
CA PRO A 60 -7.85 -21.88 -14.39
C PRO A 60 -6.44 -21.32 -14.22
N ARG A 61 -5.41 -22.17 -14.22
CA ARG A 61 -4.02 -21.78 -13.90
C ARG A 61 -3.42 -20.74 -14.84
N LYS A 62 -3.99 -20.57 -16.04
CA LYS A 62 -3.64 -19.47 -16.98
C LYS A 62 -3.76 -18.07 -16.37
N PHE A 63 -4.61 -17.90 -15.34
CA PHE A 63 -4.78 -16.64 -14.61
C PHE A 63 -3.72 -16.44 -13.52
N ASN A 64 -2.93 -17.46 -13.17
CA ASN A 64 -1.96 -17.40 -12.07
C ASN A 64 -0.65 -18.16 -12.37
N VAL A 65 -0.50 -19.38 -11.85
CA VAL A 65 0.78 -20.10 -11.77
C VAL A 65 1.30 -20.56 -13.14
N ALA A 66 0.44 -20.71 -14.16
CA ALA A 66 0.90 -21.06 -15.51
C ALA A 66 1.68 -19.91 -16.18
N MET A 67 1.52 -18.66 -15.73
CA MET A 67 2.37 -17.54 -16.16
C MET A 67 3.77 -17.58 -15.53
N MET A 68 3.96 -18.37 -14.47
CA MET A 68 5.24 -18.58 -13.80
C MET A 68 5.93 -19.85 -14.29
N ASP A 69 5.17 -20.94 -14.41
CA ASP A 69 5.63 -22.25 -14.88
C ASP A 69 4.68 -22.77 -15.98
N PRO A 70 5.10 -22.72 -17.26
CA PRO A 70 4.29 -23.20 -18.39
C PRO A 70 3.90 -24.68 -18.31
N HIS A 71 4.58 -25.49 -17.50
CA HIS A 71 4.25 -26.92 -17.33
C HIS A 71 3.14 -27.15 -16.30
N SER A 72 2.70 -26.10 -15.61
CA SER A 72 1.63 -26.19 -14.62
C SER A 72 0.28 -26.48 -15.28
N SER A 73 -0.26 -27.69 -15.06
CA SER A 73 -1.49 -28.17 -15.69
C SER A 73 -2.69 -28.12 -14.74
N ASP A 74 -3.89 -27.89 -15.28
CA ASP A 74 -5.15 -27.88 -14.51
C ASP A 74 -5.65 -29.30 -14.13
N VAL A 75 -4.85 -30.35 -14.34
CA VAL A 75 -5.25 -31.76 -14.12
C VAL A 75 -5.46 -32.05 -12.63
N GLU A 76 -4.59 -31.55 -11.77
CA GLU A 76 -4.68 -31.72 -10.32
C GLU A 76 -5.08 -30.41 -9.64
N PRO A 77 -5.84 -30.45 -8.53
CA PRO A 77 -6.09 -29.25 -7.73
C PRO A 77 -4.80 -28.61 -7.23
N LEU A 78 -4.73 -27.27 -7.29
CA LEU A 78 -3.61 -26.54 -6.71
C LEU A 78 -3.72 -26.54 -5.18
N THR A 79 -2.66 -26.95 -4.51
CA THR A 79 -2.53 -27.06 -3.05
C THR A 79 -1.19 -26.47 -2.62
N GLY A 80 -0.99 -26.28 -1.31
CA GLY A 80 0.32 -25.86 -0.80
C GLY A 80 1.48 -26.83 -1.12
N LYS A 81 1.20 -28.09 -1.51
CA LYS A 81 2.21 -29.11 -1.83
C LYS A 81 2.73 -29.05 -3.27
N ASN A 82 1.90 -28.60 -4.21
CA ASN A 82 2.23 -28.51 -5.64
C ASN A 82 2.25 -27.05 -6.16
N LEU A 83 2.28 -26.07 -5.24
CA LEU A 83 2.46 -24.67 -5.57
C LEU A 83 3.91 -24.42 -6.02
N PRO A 84 4.17 -23.90 -7.23
CA PRO A 84 5.53 -23.58 -7.64
C PRO A 84 6.10 -22.44 -6.78
N SER A 85 7.36 -22.58 -6.37
CA SER A 85 8.07 -21.51 -5.67
C SER A 85 8.24 -20.29 -6.57
N TRP A 86 8.13 -19.09 -6.00
CA TRP A 86 8.45 -17.87 -6.75
C TRP A 86 9.92 -17.89 -7.21
N PRO A 87 10.24 -17.66 -8.50
CA PRO A 87 11.61 -17.80 -8.97
C PRO A 87 12.53 -16.75 -8.32
N GLN A 88 13.65 -17.20 -7.73
CA GLN A 88 14.60 -16.34 -7.01
C GLN A 88 15.20 -15.23 -7.90
N THR A 89 15.38 -15.50 -9.20
CA THR A 89 15.98 -14.57 -10.18
C THR A 89 14.96 -13.67 -10.90
N SER A 90 13.73 -13.57 -10.38
CA SER A 90 12.64 -12.79 -11.00
C SER A 90 12.91 -11.27 -11.05
N GLY A 91 13.91 -10.77 -10.30
CA GLY A 91 14.28 -9.36 -10.27
C GLY A 91 13.06 -8.46 -10.00
N ILE A 92 12.85 -7.46 -10.86
CA ILE A 92 11.72 -6.52 -10.77
C ILE A 92 10.35 -7.23 -10.78
N LYS A 93 10.20 -8.41 -11.39
CA LYS A 93 8.90 -9.09 -11.39
C LYS A 93 8.48 -9.50 -9.97
N ARG A 94 9.43 -9.76 -9.07
CA ARG A 94 9.16 -10.13 -7.67
C ARG A 94 8.47 -9.01 -6.90
N GLN A 95 8.82 -7.75 -7.15
CA GLN A 95 8.30 -6.63 -6.35
C GLN A 95 6.77 -6.46 -6.39
N HIS A 96 6.13 -7.06 -7.40
CA HIS A 96 4.68 -7.04 -7.63
C HIS A 96 4.07 -8.45 -7.56
N SER A 97 4.57 -9.30 -6.67
CA SER A 97 4.10 -10.69 -6.52
C SER A 97 3.13 -10.90 -5.36
N VAL A 98 2.47 -9.85 -4.87
CA VAL A 98 1.54 -9.92 -3.73
C VAL A 98 0.38 -10.87 -4.01
N GLU A 99 -0.11 -10.93 -5.25
CA GLU A 99 -1.11 -11.91 -5.69
C GLU A 99 -0.69 -13.36 -5.40
N TYR A 100 0.59 -13.68 -5.58
CA TYR A 100 1.12 -15.01 -5.31
C TYR A 100 1.13 -15.32 -3.82
N TRP A 101 1.64 -14.40 -3.00
CA TRP A 101 1.79 -14.62 -1.56
C TRP A 101 0.45 -14.75 -0.83
N LEU A 102 -0.54 -13.93 -1.21
CA LEU A 102 -1.89 -14.05 -0.66
C LEU A 102 -2.56 -15.36 -1.08
N MET A 103 -2.42 -15.77 -2.36
CA MET A 103 -2.91 -17.07 -2.81
C MET A 103 -2.24 -18.22 -2.05
N ALA A 104 -0.91 -18.19 -1.91
CA ALA A 104 -0.13 -19.18 -1.19
C ALA A 104 -0.61 -19.30 0.26
N SER A 105 -0.84 -18.17 0.94
CA SER A 105 -1.33 -18.17 2.32
C SER A 105 -2.68 -18.88 2.49
N LEU A 106 -3.60 -18.75 1.52
CA LEU A 106 -4.90 -19.43 1.53
C LEU A 106 -4.80 -20.92 1.17
N LEU A 107 -3.74 -21.33 0.46
CA LEU A 107 -3.44 -22.73 0.16
C LEU A 107 -2.72 -23.44 1.31
N ASN A 108 -2.15 -22.69 2.26
CA ASN A 108 -1.51 -23.25 3.44
C ASN A 108 -2.54 -23.68 4.48
N GLY A 109 -2.61 -24.98 4.78
CA GLY A 109 -3.54 -25.57 5.75
C GLY A 109 -3.05 -25.63 7.20
N GLY A 110 -1.84 -25.11 7.51
CA GLY A 110 -1.25 -25.22 8.87
C GLY A 110 -2.00 -24.48 9.99
N ASP A 111 -1.69 -24.81 11.24
CA ASP A 111 -2.38 -24.39 12.47
C ASP A 111 -1.87 -23.06 13.09
N ASP A 112 -1.03 -22.31 12.38
CA ASP A 112 -0.48 -21.04 12.89
C ASP A 112 -1.57 -19.96 13.05
N GLU A 113 -1.34 -19.00 13.95
CA GLU A 113 -2.21 -17.83 14.15
C GLU A 113 -2.31 -16.99 12.86
N LYS A 114 -3.35 -17.26 12.06
CA LYS A 114 -3.60 -16.61 10.77
C LYS A 114 -4.65 -15.52 10.87
N GLU A 115 -4.43 -14.43 10.16
CA GLU A 115 -5.44 -13.37 10.01
C GLU A 115 -6.57 -13.74 9.02
N ALA A 116 -6.32 -14.70 8.12
CA ALA A 116 -7.31 -15.23 7.19
C ALA A 116 -7.20 -16.75 7.02
N ILE A 117 -8.35 -17.39 6.84
CA ILE A 117 -8.46 -18.82 6.52
C ILE A 117 -9.27 -19.02 5.25
N ARG A 118 -8.87 -20.00 4.44
CA ARG A 118 -9.65 -20.41 3.27
C ARG A 118 -10.89 -21.17 3.72
N VAL A 119 -12.06 -20.77 3.23
CA VAL A 119 -13.27 -21.58 3.27
C VAL A 119 -13.57 -22.13 1.88
N PHE A 120 -14.04 -23.38 1.82
CA PHE A 120 -14.39 -24.04 0.57
C PHE A 120 -15.87 -23.87 0.22
N ASP A 121 -16.72 -23.62 1.20
CA ASP A 121 -18.10 -23.21 0.98
C ASP A 121 -18.16 -21.67 0.86
N PRO A 122 -18.46 -21.13 -0.33
CA PRO A 122 -18.56 -19.69 -0.55
C PRO A 122 -19.72 -19.02 0.22
N ASP A 123 -20.73 -19.76 0.69
CA ASP A 123 -21.79 -19.21 1.55
C ASP A 123 -21.29 -18.94 2.99
N LEU A 124 -20.15 -19.50 3.40
CA LEU A 124 -19.48 -19.21 4.68
C LEU A 124 -18.49 -18.04 4.62
N ALA A 125 -18.22 -17.53 3.43
CA ALA A 125 -17.20 -16.53 3.16
C ALA A 125 -17.62 -15.12 3.57
N GLU A 126 -16.66 -14.35 4.06
CA GLU A 126 -16.80 -12.93 4.35
C GLU A 126 -16.13 -12.04 3.32
N ALA A 127 -15.16 -12.60 2.59
CA ALA A 127 -14.46 -11.98 1.47
C ALA A 127 -14.18 -13.02 0.39
N PHE A 128 -14.05 -12.56 -0.85
CA PHE A 128 -13.78 -13.38 -2.03
C PHE A 128 -12.44 -13.00 -2.65
N TYR A 129 -11.44 -13.85 -2.51
CA TYR A 129 -10.14 -13.64 -3.14
C TYR A 129 -10.19 -14.06 -4.62
N VAL A 130 -9.73 -13.17 -5.50
CA VAL A 130 -9.64 -13.43 -6.94
C VAL A 130 -8.17 -13.69 -7.28
N PRO A 131 -7.74 -14.96 -7.48
CA PRO A 131 -6.34 -15.30 -7.74
C PRO A 131 -5.95 -15.05 -9.20
N PHE A 132 -6.19 -13.84 -9.71
CA PHE A 132 -5.68 -13.38 -10.99
C PHE A 132 -4.40 -12.58 -10.78
N PHE A 133 -3.27 -13.08 -11.28
CA PHE A 133 -1.96 -12.45 -11.14
C PHE A 133 -1.81 -11.30 -12.14
N SER A 134 -2.66 -10.29 -12.03
CA SER A 134 -2.80 -9.19 -12.99
C SER A 134 -1.50 -8.39 -13.18
N SER A 135 -0.67 -8.27 -12.13
CA SER A 135 0.65 -7.66 -12.20
C SER A 135 1.64 -8.52 -13.00
N LEU A 136 1.59 -9.84 -12.84
CA LEU A 136 2.41 -10.78 -13.60
C LEU A 136 1.95 -10.85 -15.06
N SER A 137 0.64 -10.85 -15.31
CA SER A 137 0.06 -10.78 -16.66
C SER A 137 0.59 -9.58 -17.43
N PHE A 138 0.57 -8.40 -16.82
CA PHE A 138 1.16 -7.20 -17.41
C PHE A 138 2.68 -7.37 -17.66
N ASN A 139 3.43 -7.92 -16.70
CA ASN A 139 4.88 -8.09 -16.82
C ASN A 139 5.29 -9.14 -17.87
N THR A 140 4.43 -10.11 -18.16
CA THR A 140 4.69 -11.20 -19.11
C THR A 140 4.19 -10.86 -20.51
N HIS A 141 3.00 -10.26 -20.63
CA HIS A 141 2.34 -10.01 -21.92
C HIS A 141 2.23 -8.50 -22.26
N GLY A 142 2.16 -7.62 -21.25
CA GLY A 142 1.85 -6.20 -21.42
C GLY A 142 3.03 -5.24 -21.68
N LYS A 143 4.28 -5.69 -21.52
CA LYS A 143 5.45 -4.81 -21.31
C LYS A 143 5.74 -3.81 -22.43
N ASN A 144 5.51 -4.17 -23.69
CA ASN A 144 5.86 -3.33 -24.84
C ASN A 144 4.73 -2.41 -25.31
N MET A 145 3.50 -2.61 -24.80
CA MET A 145 2.33 -1.76 -25.12
C MET A 145 2.06 -1.60 -26.63
N THR A 146 2.64 -2.47 -27.45
CA THR A 146 2.42 -2.60 -28.88
C THR A 146 1.50 -3.78 -29.14
N ASP A 147 0.40 -3.54 -29.84
CA ASP A 147 -0.47 -4.55 -30.44
C ASP A 147 0.38 -5.36 -31.43
N PRO A 148 0.48 -6.72 -31.34
CA PRO A 148 -0.44 -7.68 -30.69
C PRO A 148 -0.01 -8.29 -29.35
N ASN A 149 1.13 -7.89 -28.78
CA ASN A 149 1.64 -8.54 -27.56
C ASN A 149 0.72 -8.33 -26.33
N THR A 150 0.00 -7.20 -26.29
CA THR A 150 -0.91 -6.90 -25.17
C THR A 150 -2.28 -7.57 -25.26
N GLU A 151 -2.60 -8.22 -26.38
CA GLU A 151 -3.93 -8.78 -26.58
C GLU A 151 -4.20 -9.97 -25.66
N PHE A 152 -3.16 -10.74 -25.32
CA PHE A 152 -3.29 -11.83 -24.35
C PHE A 152 -3.63 -11.32 -22.94
N ASP A 153 -2.99 -10.23 -22.48
CA ASP A 153 -3.33 -9.60 -21.18
C ASP A 153 -4.77 -9.05 -21.18
N ARG A 154 -5.21 -8.47 -22.29
CA ARG A 154 -6.59 -8.01 -22.46
C ARG A 154 -7.57 -9.18 -22.40
N GLN A 155 -7.30 -10.25 -23.14
CA GLN A 155 -8.16 -11.41 -23.24
C GLN A 155 -8.31 -12.10 -21.87
N LEU A 156 -7.23 -12.23 -21.10
CA LEU A 156 -7.31 -12.70 -19.71
C LEU A 156 -8.22 -11.81 -18.85
N GLN A 157 -8.15 -10.48 -19.00
CA GLN A 157 -9.05 -9.58 -18.26
C GLN A 157 -10.52 -9.78 -18.66
N VAL A 158 -10.81 -9.92 -19.97
CA VAL A 158 -12.17 -10.16 -20.48
C VAL A 158 -12.73 -11.46 -19.92
N GLU A 159 -11.99 -12.57 -20.07
CA GLU A 159 -12.43 -13.89 -19.60
C GLU A 159 -12.60 -13.93 -18.08
N LEU A 160 -11.75 -13.23 -17.32
CA LEU A 160 -11.95 -13.11 -15.89
C LEU A 160 -13.27 -12.40 -15.56
N MET A 161 -13.58 -11.30 -16.26
CA MET A 161 -14.81 -10.57 -16.02
C MET A 161 -16.06 -11.37 -16.43
N GLU A 162 -15.98 -12.18 -17.49
CA GLU A 162 -17.03 -13.13 -17.85
C GLU A 162 -17.24 -14.19 -16.76
N PHE A 163 -16.15 -14.77 -16.26
CA PHE A 163 -16.18 -15.74 -15.17
C PHE A 163 -16.81 -15.13 -13.91
N LEU A 164 -16.32 -13.96 -13.47
CA LEU A 164 -16.85 -13.26 -12.30
C LEU A 164 -18.31 -12.84 -12.51
N GLY A 165 -18.67 -12.32 -13.68
CA GLY A 165 -20.03 -11.91 -14.02
C GLY A 165 -21.05 -13.05 -13.99
N SER A 166 -20.63 -14.30 -14.19
CA SER A 166 -21.47 -15.50 -14.04
C SER A 166 -21.66 -15.95 -12.59
N SER A 167 -20.86 -15.44 -11.65
CA SER A 167 -20.91 -15.82 -10.24
C SER A 167 -22.05 -15.14 -9.50
N LYS A 168 -22.94 -15.93 -8.87
CA LYS A 168 -23.99 -15.39 -7.98
C LYS A 168 -23.41 -14.49 -6.87
N TYR A 169 -22.17 -14.75 -6.43
CA TYR A 169 -21.51 -14.01 -5.36
C TYR A 169 -21.02 -12.63 -5.82
N TRP A 170 -20.47 -12.55 -7.04
CA TRP A 170 -20.13 -11.28 -7.67
C TRP A 170 -21.38 -10.41 -7.89
N LEU A 171 -22.42 -10.99 -8.50
CA LEU A 171 -23.69 -10.29 -8.75
C LEU A 171 -24.36 -9.79 -7.47
N ARG A 172 -24.24 -10.55 -6.38
CA ARG A 172 -24.82 -10.25 -5.07
C ARG A 172 -24.24 -8.99 -4.40
N SER A 173 -22.95 -8.70 -4.62
CA SER A 173 -22.24 -7.58 -4.00
C SER A 173 -21.84 -6.49 -5.00
N GLY A 174 -21.94 -6.77 -6.30
CA GLY A 174 -21.32 -5.95 -7.34
C GLY A 174 -19.80 -5.93 -7.25
N GLY A 175 -19.19 -7.00 -6.74
CA GLY A 175 -17.74 -7.12 -6.55
C GLY A 175 -17.19 -6.48 -5.27
N LYS A 176 -18.03 -5.90 -4.40
CA LYS A 176 -17.59 -5.12 -3.23
C LYS A 176 -16.90 -5.93 -2.13
N ASP A 177 -17.26 -7.19 -2.00
CA ASP A 177 -16.64 -8.14 -1.07
C ASP A 177 -15.50 -8.95 -1.72
N HIS A 178 -15.07 -8.55 -2.93
CA HIS A 178 -13.95 -9.17 -3.64
C HIS A 178 -12.64 -8.44 -3.35
N VAL A 179 -11.58 -9.22 -3.16
CA VAL A 179 -10.22 -8.76 -2.90
C VAL A 179 -9.39 -9.02 -4.13
N ILE A 180 -8.88 -7.96 -4.76
CA ILE A 180 -8.15 -8.02 -6.03
C ILE A 180 -6.82 -7.26 -5.87
N PRO A 181 -5.68 -7.95 -5.72
CA PRO A 181 -4.40 -7.29 -5.72
C PRO A 181 -3.99 -6.85 -7.13
N MET A 182 -3.52 -5.61 -7.20
CA MET A 182 -3.14 -4.90 -8.41
C MET A 182 -1.88 -4.07 -8.15
N THR A 183 -0.81 -4.74 -7.74
CA THR A 183 0.37 -4.05 -7.21
C THR A 183 1.24 -3.41 -8.27
N HIS A 184 1.22 -3.89 -9.52
CA HIS A 184 1.84 -3.17 -10.63
C HIS A 184 0.94 -2.00 -11.08
N PRO A 185 1.46 -0.77 -11.28
CA PRO A 185 0.62 0.40 -11.64
C PRO A 185 -0.20 0.26 -12.95
N ASN A 186 0.23 -0.63 -13.85
CA ASN A 186 -0.48 -0.96 -15.09
C ASN A 186 -1.22 -2.31 -15.03
N ALA A 187 -1.31 -2.95 -13.87
CA ALA A 187 -2.11 -4.15 -13.70
C ALA A 187 -3.58 -3.87 -14.07
N PHE A 188 -4.23 -4.85 -14.70
CA PHE A 188 -5.65 -4.79 -15.07
C PHE A 188 -6.05 -3.55 -15.90
N ARG A 189 -5.12 -2.94 -16.66
CA ARG A 189 -5.32 -1.59 -17.22
C ARG A 189 -6.51 -1.44 -18.17
N PHE A 190 -6.95 -2.52 -18.83
CA PHE A 190 -7.98 -2.44 -19.86
C PHE A 190 -9.38 -2.43 -19.27
N LEU A 191 -9.62 -3.25 -18.26
CA LEU A 191 -10.93 -3.41 -17.62
C LEU A 191 -10.97 -2.91 -16.18
N ARG A 192 -9.97 -2.13 -15.74
CA ARG A 192 -9.82 -1.65 -14.36
C ARG A 192 -11.07 -1.05 -13.76
N GLN A 193 -11.83 -0.30 -14.56
CA GLN A 193 -13.07 0.33 -14.10
C GLN A 193 -14.14 -0.69 -13.70
N GLN A 194 -14.15 -1.89 -14.28
CA GLN A 194 -15.13 -2.93 -13.94
C GLN A 194 -14.89 -3.55 -12.56
N VAL A 195 -13.68 -3.42 -12.01
CA VAL A 195 -13.31 -3.93 -10.67
C VAL A 195 -13.19 -2.82 -9.63
N ASN A 196 -13.60 -1.59 -9.96
CA ASN A 196 -13.42 -0.44 -9.06
C ASN A 196 -14.13 -0.63 -7.70
N ALA A 197 -15.30 -1.27 -7.69
CA ALA A 197 -16.06 -1.48 -6.46
C ALA A 197 -15.38 -2.44 -5.46
N SER A 198 -14.44 -3.27 -5.91
CA SER A 198 -13.72 -4.25 -5.09
C SER A 198 -12.73 -3.61 -4.11
N ILE A 199 -12.33 -4.38 -3.11
CA ILE A 199 -11.20 -4.06 -2.24
C ILE A 199 -9.93 -4.30 -3.08
N LEU A 200 -9.28 -3.22 -3.50
CA LEU A 200 -8.03 -3.32 -4.24
C LEU A 200 -6.87 -3.37 -3.24
N ILE A 201 -5.87 -4.20 -3.54
CA ILE A 201 -4.58 -4.18 -2.84
C ILE A 201 -3.55 -3.59 -3.80
N VAL A 202 -3.08 -2.38 -3.51
CA VAL A 202 -2.22 -1.58 -4.39
C VAL A 202 -1.00 -1.08 -3.62
N VAL A 203 0.09 -0.73 -4.31
CA VAL A 203 1.32 -0.24 -3.65
C VAL A 203 1.36 1.28 -3.46
N ASP A 204 0.52 2.00 -4.21
CA ASP A 204 0.28 3.44 -4.12
C ASP A 204 -0.97 3.80 -4.96
N PHE A 205 -1.42 5.05 -4.87
CA PHE A 205 -2.57 5.57 -5.63
C PHE A 205 -2.18 6.39 -6.86
N GLY A 206 -0.88 6.49 -7.20
CA GLY A 206 -0.36 7.46 -8.16
C GLY A 206 -0.89 7.31 -9.59
N ARG A 207 -1.21 6.08 -10.02
CA ARG A 207 -1.76 5.79 -11.36
C ARG A 207 -3.24 5.47 -11.38
N TYR A 208 -3.93 5.69 -10.27
CA TYR A 208 -5.34 5.42 -10.14
C TYR A 208 -6.09 6.76 -10.11
N PRO A 209 -7.22 6.88 -10.83
CA PRO A 209 -8.14 7.99 -10.61
C PRO A 209 -8.54 8.07 -9.12
N LYS A 210 -8.78 9.29 -8.61
CA LYS A 210 -9.12 9.51 -7.19
C LYS A 210 -10.40 8.82 -6.74
N ASP A 211 -11.32 8.59 -7.67
CA ASP A 211 -12.56 7.86 -7.47
C ASP A 211 -12.35 6.33 -7.44
N MET A 212 -11.16 5.85 -7.83
CA MET A 212 -10.85 4.44 -7.94
C MET A 212 -10.08 3.85 -6.74
N ALA A 213 -8.98 4.49 -6.34
CA ALA A 213 -8.15 4.03 -5.24
C ALA A 213 -8.17 5.02 -4.07
N ARG A 214 -8.58 4.57 -2.88
CA ARG A 214 -8.70 5.40 -1.67
C ARG A 214 -8.57 4.58 -0.39
N LEU A 215 -8.00 5.17 0.66
CA LEU A 215 -7.77 4.52 1.97
C LEU A 215 -9.04 3.94 2.61
N SER A 216 -10.21 4.54 2.39
CA SER A 216 -11.46 4.08 2.98
C SER A 216 -11.97 2.75 2.42
N LYS A 217 -11.52 2.38 1.21
CA LYS A 217 -11.93 1.16 0.49
C LYS A 217 -10.77 0.17 0.34
N ASP A 218 -9.61 0.67 -0.05
CA ASP A 218 -8.49 -0.12 -0.52
C ASP A 218 -7.42 -0.33 0.54
N VAL A 219 -6.52 -1.28 0.30
CA VAL A 219 -5.40 -1.60 1.17
C VAL A 219 -4.10 -1.23 0.45
N VAL A 220 -3.25 -0.48 1.12
CA VAL A 220 -1.90 -0.18 0.65
C VAL A 220 -0.99 -1.34 1.05
N SER A 221 -0.32 -1.93 0.08
CA SER A 221 0.61 -3.05 0.26
C SER A 221 2.05 -2.57 0.20
N PRO A 222 2.95 -3.15 1.01
CA PRO A 222 4.36 -3.03 0.73
C PRO A 222 4.69 -3.69 -0.61
N TYR A 223 5.74 -3.21 -1.26
CA TYR A 223 6.36 -3.98 -2.34
C TYR A 223 7.06 -5.19 -1.72
N VAL A 224 7.07 -6.31 -2.44
CA VAL A 224 7.91 -7.44 -2.04
C VAL A 224 9.38 -7.02 -2.27
N HIS A 225 10.13 -6.85 -1.18
CA HIS A 225 11.55 -6.48 -1.27
C HIS A 225 12.32 -7.49 -2.15
N VAL A 226 13.31 -6.97 -2.87
CA VAL A 226 14.14 -7.76 -3.80
C VAL A 226 15.52 -8.05 -3.25
N VAL A 227 15.88 -7.41 -2.14
CA VAL A 227 17.08 -7.69 -1.35
C VAL A 227 16.82 -8.77 -0.30
N GLU A 228 17.89 -9.39 0.18
CA GLU A 228 17.83 -10.26 1.37
C GLU A 228 17.68 -9.42 2.63
N SER A 229 16.80 -9.87 3.50
CA SER A 229 16.57 -9.27 4.82
C SER A 229 17.79 -9.43 5.69
N LEU A 230 18.14 -8.37 6.42
CA LEU A 230 19.17 -8.43 7.45
C LEU A 230 18.57 -9.15 8.67
N ILE A 231 19.08 -10.33 8.95
CA ILE A 231 18.70 -11.08 10.15
C ILE A 231 19.49 -10.46 11.30
N ASP A 232 18.77 -9.97 12.32
CA ASP A 232 19.38 -9.60 13.58
C ASP A 232 19.58 -10.91 14.36
N ASP A 233 20.77 -11.50 14.24
CA ASP A 233 21.08 -12.79 14.87
C ASP A 233 21.12 -12.71 16.42
N GLY A 234 20.83 -11.54 16.99
CA GLY A 234 20.79 -11.32 18.43
C GLY A 234 22.16 -11.48 19.10
N ASP A 235 23.24 -11.49 18.31
CA ASP A 235 24.60 -11.54 18.82
C ASP A 235 24.99 -10.16 19.37
N ASP A 236 24.49 -9.91 20.58
CA ASP A 236 24.79 -8.74 21.43
C ASP A 236 26.29 -8.63 21.78
N ASN A 237 27.14 -9.54 21.29
CA ASN A 237 28.60 -9.46 21.40
C ASN A 237 29.24 -8.52 20.36
N ASP A 238 28.50 -8.04 19.35
CA ASP A 238 29.02 -6.98 18.48
C ASP A 238 29.05 -5.65 19.23
N THR A 239 30.17 -5.40 19.90
CA THR A 239 30.44 -4.14 20.61
C THR A 239 30.55 -2.91 19.69
N THR A 240 30.43 -3.09 18.37
CA THR A 240 30.54 -2.01 17.40
C THR A 240 29.31 -1.13 17.45
N ASP A 241 29.50 0.14 17.76
CA ASP A 241 28.45 1.15 17.71
C ASP A 241 27.83 1.22 16.30
N PRO A 242 26.54 0.86 16.11
CA PRO A 242 25.92 0.79 14.78
C PRO A 242 25.90 2.12 14.03
N PHE A 243 25.97 3.24 14.74
CA PHE A 243 26.05 4.58 14.13
C PHE A 243 27.44 4.88 13.60
N GLU A 244 28.51 4.44 14.30
CA GLU A 244 29.90 4.65 13.85
C GLU A 244 30.30 3.63 12.78
N ALA A 245 29.74 2.41 12.82
CA ALA A 245 29.98 1.37 11.82
C ALA A 245 29.51 1.77 10.41
N ARG A 246 28.48 2.64 10.33
CA ARG A 246 27.90 3.12 9.08
C ARG A 246 28.61 4.40 8.62
N THR A 247 29.56 4.25 7.71
CA THR A 247 30.43 5.33 7.26
C THR A 247 29.81 6.25 6.21
N THR A 248 28.81 5.77 5.47
CA THR A 248 28.08 6.58 4.48
C THR A 248 26.92 7.31 5.15
N LEU A 249 26.79 8.62 4.97
CA LEU A 249 25.68 9.39 5.53
C LEU A 249 24.36 9.04 4.81
N LEU A 250 24.34 9.19 3.49
CA LEU A 250 23.12 9.07 2.69
C LEU A 250 23.35 8.22 1.44
N TYR A 251 22.48 7.24 1.23
CA TYR A 251 22.59 6.28 0.12
C TYR A 251 21.38 6.30 -0.82
N PHE A 252 21.66 6.34 -2.12
CA PHE A 252 20.72 6.12 -3.20
C PHE A 252 21.38 5.33 -4.32
N ARG A 253 20.76 4.22 -4.72
CA ARG A 253 21.10 3.50 -5.95
C ARG A 253 19.83 3.12 -6.71
N GLY A 254 19.71 3.59 -7.95
CA GLY A 254 18.49 3.37 -8.72
C GLY A 254 18.42 4.13 -10.02
N ASN A 255 17.40 3.85 -10.83
CA ASN A 255 17.24 4.57 -12.08
C ASN A 255 16.83 6.03 -11.78
N THR A 256 17.65 6.97 -12.28
CA THR A 256 17.47 8.42 -12.11
C THR A 256 16.65 9.05 -13.24
N ALA A 257 16.76 8.50 -14.45
CA ALA A 257 16.00 8.95 -15.62
C ALA A 257 14.57 8.36 -15.59
N ARG A 258 13.67 9.05 -14.88
CA ARG A 258 12.30 8.64 -14.61
C ARG A 258 11.27 9.64 -15.12
N LYS A 259 10.00 9.22 -15.18
CA LYS A 259 8.87 10.04 -15.64
C LYS A 259 8.09 10.57 -14.43
N ASP A 260 7.08 11.39 -14.69
CA ASP A 260 6.10 11.82 -13.70
C ASP A 260 6.75 12.37 -12.43
N GLU A 261 6.45 11.80 -11.25
CA GLU A 261 7.02 12.23 -9.96
C GLU A 261 8.53 11.95 -9.85
N GLY A 262 9.02 10.95 -10.58
CA GLY A 262 10.41 10.49 -10.54
C GLY A 262 11.40 11.44 -11.19
N LYS A 263 10.92 12.49 -11.88
CA LYS A 263 11.76 13.57 -12.42
C LYS A 263 12.60 14.26 -11.35
N ILE A 264 12.18 14.19 -10.08
CA ILE A 264 12.93 14.72 -8.94
C ILE A 264 14.33 14.08 -8.81
N ARG A 265 14.49 12.81 -9.21
CA ARG A 265 15.75 12.06 -9.02
C ARG A 265 16.94 12.70 -9.74
N LEU A 266 16.74 13.21 -10.96
CA LEU A 266 17.79 13.94 -11.70
C LEU A 266 18.15 15.29 -11.06
N ARG A 267 17.21 15.91 -10.33
CA ARG A 267 17.49 17.16 -9.62
C ARG A 267 18.27 16.87 -8.34
N LEU A 268 17.87 15.85 -7.59
CA LEU A 268 18.60 15.37 -6.41
C LEU A 268 20.01 14.90 -6.76
N GLU A 269 20.19 14.21 -7.88
CA GLU A 269 21.52 13.81 -8.39
C GLU A 269 22.47 15.00 -8.51
N LYS A 270 21.98 16.12 -9.07
CA LYS A 270 22.77 17.36 -9.21
C LYS A 270 23.02 18.06 -7.87
N LEU A 271 22.02 18.12 -7.00
CA LEU A 271 22.12 18.80 -5.70
C LEU A 271 23.04 18.07 -4.71
N LEU A 272 23.08 16.74 -4.80
CA LEU A 272 23.86 15.90 -3.89
C LEU A 272 25.27 15.60 -4.41
N ALA A 273 25.55 15.90 -5.68
CA ALA A 273 26.86 15.69 -6.29
C ALA A 273 27.99 16.41 -5.52
N GLY A 274 29.17 15.79 -5.48
CA GLY A 274 30.37 16.36 -4.86
C GLY A 274 30.48 16.18 -3.33
N ASN A 275 29.49 15.57 -2.67
CA ASN A 275 29.56 15.22 -1.25
C ASN A 275 30.16 13.82 -1.07
N SER A 276 31.29 13.72 -0.37
CA SER A 276 32.02 12.44 -0.20
C SER A 276 31.31 11.45 0.72
N ASP A 277 30.44 11.93 1.61
CA ASP A 277 29.62 11.15 2.54
C ASP A 277 28.27 10.73 1.94
N VAL A 278 28.02 11.04 0.65
CA VAL A 278 26.77 10.72 -0.06
C VAL A 278 27.06 9.80 -1.24
N HIS A 279 26.35 8.68 -1.30
CA HIS A 279 26.36 7.80 -2.47
C HIS A 279 25.06 7.99 -3.25
N PHE A 280 25.13 8.58 -4.44
CA PHE A 280 23.97 8.73 -5.33
C PHE A 280 24.34 8.20 -6.72
N GLU A 281 23.89 6.98 -7.03
CA GLU A 281 24.29 6.29 -8.27
C GLU A 281 23.10 5.85 -9.12
N LYS A 282 23.19 6.10 -10.42
CA LYS A 282 22.28 5.54 -11.41
C LYS A 282 22.50 4.04 -11.57
N SER A 283 21.45 3.24 -11.36
CA SER A 283 21.53 1.78 -11.51
C SER A 283 20.24 1.14 -12.04
N VAL A 284 20.35 -0.13 -12.45
CA VAL A 284 19.25 -0.99 -12.93
C VAL A 284 19.21 -2.27 -12.11
N ALA A 285 18.03 -2.86 -11.95
CA ALA A 285 17.83 -4.04 -11.09
C ALA A 285 18.31 -5.34 -11.77
N THR A 286 19.62 -5.58 -11.72
CA THR A 286 20.24 -6.88 -12.00
C THR A 286 20.60 -7.58 -10.70
N ALA A 287 20.80 -8.90 -10.71
CA ALA A 287 21.20 -9.65 -9.51
C ALA A 287 22.47 -9.07 -8.84
N GLN A 288 23.47 -8.67 -9.63
CA GLN A 288 24.68 -8.05 -9.09
C GLN A 288 24.40 -6.67 -8.48
N ASN A 289 23.61 -5.83 -9.15
CA ASN A 289 23.28 -4.51 -8.63
C ASN A 289 22.40 -4.57 -7.38
N ILE A 290 21.57 -5.61 -7.23
CA ILE A 290 20.80 -5.86 -6.02
C ILE A 290 21.76 -6.10 -4.84
N LYS A 291 22.77 -6.96 -5.01
CA LYS A 291 23.79 -7.21 -3.96
C LYS A 291 24.54 -5.94 -3.57
N VAL A 292 25.01 -5.16 -4.55
CA VAL A 292 25.69 -3.87 -4.30
C VAL A 292 24.75 -2.87 -3.60
N SER A 293 23.46 -2.88 -3.95
CA SER A 293 22.46 -2.06 -3.25
C SER A 293 22.32 -2.48 -1.80
N THR A 294 22.23 -3.78 -1.52
CA THR A 294 22.16 -4.34 -0.17
C THR A 294 23.35 -3.91 0.70
N GLU A 295 24.57 -4.09 0.20
CA GLU A 295 25.81 -3.69 0.92
C GLU A 295 25.86 -2.18 1.17
N GLY A 296 25.49 -1.39 0.16
CA GLY A 296 25.42 0.06 0.28
C GLY A 296 24.40 0.54 1.31
N MET A 297 23.20 -0.04 1.33
CA MET A 297 22.18 0.28 2.35
C MET A 297 22.64 -0.09 3.76
N ARG A 298 23.24 -1.28 3.94
CA ARG A 298 23.70 -1.77 5.26
C ARG A 298 24.88 -0.97 5.84
N SER A 299 25.67 -0.32 4.99
CA SER A 299 26.80 0.54 5.40
C SER A 299 26.43 2.02 5.55
N SER A 300 25.15 2.37 5.38
CA SER A 300 24.69 3.76 5.37
C SER A 300 23.78 4.10 6.54
N LYS A 301 23.93 5.33 7.06
CA LYS A 301 23.09 5.86 8.15
C LYS A 301 21.66 6.09 7.68
N PHE A 302 21.51 6.62 6.47
CA PHE A 302 20.22 6.96 5.88
C PHE A 302 20.12 6.46 4.43
N CYS A 303 18.91 6.07 4.03
CA CYS A 303 18.61 5.62 2.68
C CYS A 303 17.58 6.54 2.02
N LEU A 304 18.01 7.24 0.98
CA LEU A 304 17.18 8.18 0.26
C LEU A 304 16.11 7.45 -0.55
N HIS A 305 14.85 7.83 -0.33
CA HIS A 305 13.69 7.30 -1.00
C HIS A 305 12.89 8.41 -1.71
N PRO A 306 13.37 8.88 -2.88
CA PRO A 306 12.59 9.78 -3.69
C PRO A 306 11.54 9.02 -4.50
N ALA A 307 10.38 9.66 -4.71
CA ALA A 307 9.29 9.17 -5.54
C ALA A 307 9.78 8.54 -6.86
N GLY A 308 9.10 7.46 -7.27
CA GLY A 308 9.29 6.80 -8.56
C GLY A 308 8.46 7.45 -9.66
N ASP A 309 8.12 6.69 -10.72
CA ASP A 309 7.09 7.17 -11.66
C ASP A 309 5.70 7.27 -10.97
N THR A 310 5.59 6.67 -9.78
CA THR A 310 4.49 6.78 -8.82
C THR A 310 5.02 7.26 -7.46
N PRO A 311 4.16 7.67 -6.51
CA PRO A 311 4.59 8.21 -5.23
C PRO A 311 5.50 7.29 -4.39
N SER A 312 5.49 5.98 -4.64
CA SER A 312 6.27 4.97 -3.90
C SER A 312 7.26 4.21 -4.80
N SER A 313 8.14 3.42 -4.20
CA SER A 313 9.06 2.51 -4.90
C SER A 313 9.50 1.35 -3.98
N CYS A 314 9.78 0.18 -4.57
CA CYS A 314 10.30 -0.99 -3.85
C CYS A 314 11.50 -0.70 -2.92
N ARG A 315 12.34 0.27 -3.28
CA ARG A 315 13.54 0.64 -2.51
C ARG A 315 13.25 1.05 -1.06
N LEU A 316 12.05 1.57 -0.76
CA LEU A 316 11.68 1.87 0.62
C LEU A 316 11.73 0.59 1.45
N PHE A 317 11.12 -0.46 0.94
CA PHE A 317 11.03 -1.76 1.60
C PHE A 317 12.38 -2.48 1.60
N ASP A 318 13.19 -2.33 0.53
CA ASP A 318 14.57 -2.81 0.52
C ASP A 318 15.43 -2.15 1.62
N ALA A 319 15.25 -0.84 1.86
CA ALA A 319 15.95 -0.12 2.92
C ALA A 319 15.47 -0.55 4.32
N ILE A 320 14.16 -0.76 4.48
CA ILE A 320 13.57 -1.22 5.75
C ILE A 320 14.15 -2.57 6.17
N VAL A 321 14.13 -3.57 5.27
CA VAL A 321 14.66 -4.90 5.58
C VAL A 321 16.19 -4.94 5.63
N SER A 322 16.87 -3.88 5.19
CA SER A 322 18.32 -3.69 5.35
C SER A 322 18.68 -2.87 6.60
N HIS A 323 17.69 -2.51 7.44
CA HIS A 323 17.83 -1.65 8.62
C HIS A 323 18.57 -0.34 8.34
N CYS A 324 18.27 0.30 7.21
CA CYS A 324 18.75 1.62 6.84
C CYS A 324 17.61 2.63 6.98
N ILE A 325 17.78 3.66 7.81
CA ILE A 325 16.71 4.63 8.12
C ILE A 325 16.23 5.32 6.82
N PRO A 326 14.97 5.15 6.42
CA PRO A 326 14.46 5.77 5.21
C PRO A 326 14.37 7.29 5.32
N VAL A 327 14.79 7.98 4.26
CA VAL A 327 14.56 9.42 4.02
C VAL A 327 13.60 9.55 2.85
N ILE A 328 12.31 9.65 3.15
CA ILE A 328 11.21 9.61 2.20
C ILE A 328 10.97 11.01 1.61
N ILE A 329 11.05 11.12 0.28
CA ILE A 329 10.74 12.33 -0.47
C ILE A 329 9.61 12.04 -1.44
N SER A 330 8.38 12.30 -0.98
CA SER A 330 7.16 12.12 -1.77
C SER A 330 5.99 12.84 -1.11
N ASP A 331 5.34 13.76 -1.83
CA ASP A 331 4.24 14.58 -1.29
C ASP A 331 2.89 13.83 -1.25
N LYS A 332 2.83 12.62 -1.84
CA LYS A 332 1.58 11.87 -2.03
C LYS A 332 1.74 10.37 -1.77
N ILE A 333 2.79 9.99 -1.06
CA ILE A 333 2.97 8.60 -0.69
C ILE A 333 1.90 8.23 0.35
N GLU A 334 1.31 7.07 0.14
CA GLU A 334 0.49 6.39 1.13
C GLU A 334 1.32 5.17 1.55
N LEU A 335 1.44 4.93 2.85
CA LEU A 335 2.29 3.86 3.36
C LEU A 335 1.42 2.67 3.81
N PRO A 336 1.93 1.44 3.67
CA PRO A 336 1.22 0.28 4.18
C PRO A 336 1.18 0.30 5.71
N PHE A 337 0.03 -0.07 6.27
CA PHE A 337 -0.16 -0.30 7.70
C PHE A 337 -0.05 0.96 8.60
N GLU A 338 -0.28 2.17 8.07
CA GLU A 338 -0.19 3.43 8.85
C GLU A 338 -1.17 3.54 10.03
N ASP A 339 -2.22 2.72 10.07
CA ASP A 339 -3.11 2.60 11.23
C ASP A 339 -2.51 1.79 12.40
N GLU A 340 -1.42 1.05 12.14
CA GLU A 340 -0.73 0.18 13.11
C GLU A 340 0.74 0.56 13.32
N ILE A 341 1.37 1.21 12.33
CA ILE A 341 2.81 1.54 12.30
C ILE A 341 2.99 3.05 12.10
N ASP A 342 3.58 3.72 13.09
CA ASP A 342 4.00 5.12 12.95
C ASP A 342 5.39 5.20 12.28
N TYR A 343 5.39 5.54 10.99
CA TYR A 343 6.64 5.68 10.23
C TYR A 343 7.54 6.81 10.71
N THR A 344 7.03 7.79 11.47
CA THR A 344 7.86 8.89 12.00
C THR A 344 8.82 8.42 13.09
N GLU A 345 8.56 7.25 13.68
CA GLU A 345 9.44 6.62 14.66
C GLU A 345 10.71 6.00 14.04
N PHE A 346 10.72 5.75 12.73
CA PHE A 346 11.86 5.09 12.06
C PHE A 346 12.18 5.61 10.65
N SER A 347 11.49 6.64 10.17
CA SER A 347 11.75 7.30 8.88
C SER A 347 11.75 8.82 9.01
N LEU A 348 12.44 9.50 8.09
CA LEU A 348 12.40 10.95 7.94
C LEU A 348 11.62 11.32 6.68
N PHE A 349 10.81 12.38 6.76
CA PHE A 349 9.97 12.84 5.67
C PHE A 349 10.38 14.25 5.23
N PHE A 350 10.48 14.43 3.91
CA PHE A 350 10.73 15.72 3.30
C PHE A 350 9.78 15.91 2.13
N SER A 351 9.16 17.08 2.03
CA SER A 351 8.44 17.47 0.83
C SER A 351 9.39 17.57 -0.36
N VAL A 352 8.85 17.45 -1.58
CA VAL A 352 9.64 17.68 -2.80
C VAL A 352 10.23 19.09 -2.81
N LYS A 353 9.53 20.07 -2.23
CA LYS A 353 10.01 21.44 -2.12
C LYS A 353 11.24 21.53 -1.22
N GLU A 354 11.16 21.02 0.01
CA GLU A 354 12.28 21.00 0.97
C GLU A 354 13.48 20.23 0.41
N ALA A 355 13.23 19.10 -0.24
CA ALA A 355 14.27 18.27 -0.80
C ALA A 355 15.06 18.92 -1.95
N LEU A 356 14.46 19.91 -2.61
CA LEU A 356 15.08 20.67 -3.70
C LEU A 356 15.73 21.97 -3.24
N GLU A 357 15.60 22.34 -1.96
CA GLU A 357 16.33 23.45 -1.35
C GLU A 357 17.82 23.06 -1.21
N PRO A 358 18.76 23.77 -1.84
CA PRO A 358 20.17 23.39 -1.83
C PRO A 358 20.75 23.22 -0.43
N GLY A 359 21.32 22.05 -0.16
CA GLY A 359 21.96 21.74 1.12
C GLY A 359 21.01 21.42 2.28
N TYR A 360 19.69 21.64 2.15
CA TYR A 360 18.73 21.47 3.25
C TYR A 360 18.74 20.04 3.82
N ILE A 361 18.52 19.02 2.99
CA ILE A 361 18.54 17.62 3.44
C ILE A 361 19.86 17.27 4.11
N LEU A 362 21.00 17.64 3.51
CA LEU A 362 22.30 17.27 4.07
C LEU A 362 22.59 17.97 5.38
N ASN A 363 22.17 19.23 5.54
CA ASN A 363 22.30 19.95 6.79
C ASN A 363 21.46 19.29 7.90
N GLU A 364 20.23 18.88 7.60
CA GLU A 364 19.36 18.17 8.54
C GLU A 364 19.96 16.81 8.94
N LEU A 365 20.42 16.02 7.97
CA LEU A 365 20.98 14.68 8.24
C LEU A 365 22.32 14.74 9.00
N ARG A 366 23.18 15.72 8.72
CA ARG A 366 24.48 15.88 9.41
C ARG A 366 24.31 16.37 10.85
N GLN A 367 23.26 17.15 11.12
CA GLN A 367 22.92 17.62 12.47
C GLN A 367 22.03 16.64 13.23
N PHE A 368 21.63 15.52 12.60
CA PHE A 368 20.72 14.57 13.21
C PHE A 368 21.37 13.88 14.42
N PRO A 369 20.77 13.97 15.63
CA PRO A 369 21.38 13.43 16.84
C PRO A 369 21.56 11.92 16.77
N LYS A 370 22.73 11.44 17.19
CA LYS A 370 23.06 10.00 17.24
C LYS A 370 22.07 9.22 18.09
N GLU A 371 21.66 9.77 19.23
CA GLU A 371 20.72 9.13 20.15
C GLU A 371 19.36 8.92 19.48
N LYS A 372 18.88 9.92 18.73
CA LYS A 372 17.63 9.82 17.98
C LYS A 372 17.76 8.81 16.84
N TRP A 373 18.89 8.80 16.14
CA TRP A 373 19.16 7.82 15.10
C TRP A 373 19.16 6.38 15.65
N MET A 374 19.80 6.15 16.80
CA MET A 374 19.83 4.84 17.48
C MET A 374 18.44 4.39 17.91
N GLN A 375 17.60 5.31 18.41
CA GLN A 375 16.19 5.04 18.72
C GLN A 375 15.43 4.63 17.46
N MET A 376 15.56 5.38 16.36
CA MET A 376 14.90 5.06 15.09
C MET A 376 15.37 3.70 14.54
N LEU A 377 16.66 3.36 14.63
CA LEU A 377 17.17 2.06 14.24
C LEU A 377 16.53 0.93 15.07
N LYS A 378 16.37 1.12 16.38
CA LYS A 378 15.70 0.14 17.25
C LYS A 378 14.25 -0.09 16.84
N HIS A 379 13.50 0.98 16.56
CA HIS A 379 12.12 0.85 16.07
C HIS A 379 12.08 0.16 14.70
N LEU A 380 12.98 0.53 13.79
CA LEU A 380 13.10 -0.09 12.47
C LEU A 380 13.32 -1.60 12.55
N LYS A 381 14.22 -2.06 13.41
CA LYS A 381 14.47 -3.49 13.68
C LYS A 381 13.23 -4.20 14.19
N ASN A 382 12.47 -3.55 15.09
CA ASN A 382 11.26 -4.13 15.65
C ASN A 382 10.15 -4.28 14.60
N VAL A 383 10.03 -3.35 13.65
CA VAL A 383 8.92 -3.36 12.66
C VAL A 383 9.28 -4.02 11.33
N SER A 384 10.56 -4.31 11.04
CA SER A 384 10.98 -4.78 9.71
C SER A 384 10.30 -6.08 9.29
N HIS A 385 9.94 -6.94 10.26
CA HIS A 385 9.26 -8.22 10.01
C HIS A 385 7.86 -8.05 9.39
N HIS A 386 7.19 -6.91 9.61
CA HIS A 386 5.89 -6.60 8.99
C HIS A 386 5.96 -6.43 7.46
N PHE A 387 7.17 -6.33 6.89
CA PHE A 387 7.40 -6.15 5.46
C PHE A 387 7.91 -7.42 4.77
N GLU A 388 8.02 -8.53 5.52
CA GLU A 388 8.45 -9.83 5.02
C GLU A 388 7.30 -10.61 4.40
N PHE A 389 7.48 -11.08 3.17
CA PHE A 389 6.55 -12.02 2.52
C PHE A 389 7.08 -13.45 2.66
N GLN A 390 6.44 -14.26 3.49
CA GLN A 390 6.92 -15.58 3.87
C GLN A 390 5.94 -16.70 3.48
N TYR A 391 6.47 -17.90 3.23
CA TYR A 391 5.66 -19.09 3.05
C TYR A 391 6.29 -20.28 3.80
N PRO A 392 5.61 -20.90 4.79
CA PRO A 392 4.29 -20.49 5.31
C PRO A 392 4.32 -19.07 5.93
N PRO A 393 3.19 -18.32 5.90
CA PRO A 393 3.11 -17.01 6.55
C PRO A 393 3.45 -17.10 8.03
N LYS A 394 4.16 -16.11 8.56
CA LYS A 394 4.45 -16.00 9.99
C LYS A 394 3.59 -14.92 10.63
N ARG A 395 3.37 -15.03 11.94
CA ARG A 395 2.69 -14.00 12.73
C ARG A 395 3.29 -12.62 12.45
N GLU A 396 2.42 -11.63 12.29
CA GLU A 396 2.77 -10.23 12.00
C GLU A 396 3.56 -10.00 10.69
N ASP A 397 3.71 -10.99 9.80
CA ASP A 397 4.36 -10.78 8.50
C ASP A 397 3.48 -9.97 7.53
N ALA A 398 4.03 -9.56 6.38
CA ALA A 398 3.31 -8.72 5.42
C ALA A 398 1.99 -9.35 4.95
N ILE A 399 1.92 -10.69 4.88
CA ILE A 399 0.71 -11.39 4.44
C ILE A 399 -0.38 -11.29 5.51
N ASN A 400 -0.05 -11.53 6.77
CA ASN A 400 -1.00 -11.38 7.87
C ASN A 400 -1.44 -9.92 8.04
N MET A 401 -0.51 -8.97 7.96
CA MET A 401 -0.83 -7.53 7.98
C MET A 401 -1.81 -7.16 6.86
N LEU A 402 -1.59 -7.64 5.63
CA LEU A 402 -2.51 -7.42 4.51
C LEU A 402 -3.90 -8.01 4.74
N TRP A 403 -4.00 -9.24 5.25
CA TRP A 403 -5.30 -9.85 5.55
C TRP A 403 -6.03 -9.16 6.69
N ARG A 404 -5.31 -8.67 7.71
CA ARG A 404 -5.85 -7.84 8.79
C ARG A 404 -6.43 -6.54 8.24
N GLN A 405 -5.70 -5.86 7.36
CA GLN A 405 -6.19 -4.65 6.68
C GLN A 405 -7.44 -4.91 5.83
N VAL A 406 -7.48 -6.01 5.08
CA VAL A 406 -8.69 -6.43 4.35
C VAL A 406 -9.85 -6.65 5.32
N LYS A 407 -9.61 -7.37 6.42
CA LYS A 407 -10.61 -7.64 7.47
C LYS A 407 -11.18 -6.35 8.07
N HIS A 408 -10.37 -5.30 8.23
CA HIS A 408 -10.82 -3.97 8.67
C HIS A 408 -11.79 -3.30 7.67
N LYS A 409 -11.73 -3.61 6.36
CA LYS A 409 -12.65 -3.05 5.36
C LYS A 409 -14.01 -3.74 5.32
N ILE A 410 -14.10 -5.01 5.77
CA ILE A 410 -15.31 -5.85 5.63
C ILE A 410 -16.58 -5.27 6.28
N PRO A 411 -16.55 -4.67 7.48
CA PRO A 411 -17.76 -4.09 8.08
C PRO A 411 -18.40 -3.02 7.19
N ASN A 412 -17.59 -2.13 6.61
CA ASN A 412 -18.07 -1.07 5.71
C ASN A 412 -18.60 -1.64 4.40
N VAL A 413 -17.95 -2.67 3.85
CA VAL A 413 -18.44 -3.40 2.68
C VAL A 413 -19.80 -4.04 2.95
N LYS A 414 -19.98 -4.72 4.09
CA LYS A 414 -21.26 -5.34 4.47
C LYS A 414 -22.36 -4.29 4.61
N LEU A 415 -22.05 -3.16 5.25
CA LEU A 415 -22.97 -2.02 5.34
C LEU A 415 -23.41 -1.55 3.96
N ASP A 416 -22.47 -1.28 3.06
CA ASP A 416 -22.75 -0.79 1.71
C ASP A 416 -23.57 -1.81 0.90
N VAL A 417 -23.22 -3.10 0.93
CA VAL A 417 -23.96 -4.16 0.24
C VAL A 417 -25.40 -4.27 0.78
N HIS A 418 -25.62 -4.25 2.09
CA HIS A 418 -26.96 -4.30 2.67
C HIS A 418 -27.80 -3.08 2.31
N ARG A 419 -27.20 -1.89 2.28
CA ARG A 419 -27.88 -0.66 1.87
C ARG A 419 -28.30 -0.71 0.41
N ASN A 420 -27.40 -1.09 -0.50
CA ASN A 420 -27.72 -1.16 -1.94
C ASN A 420 -28.82 -2.17 -2.26
N ARG A 421 -28.97 -3.26 -1.48
CA ARG A 421 -30.06 -4.22 -1.69
C ARG A 421 -31.43 -3.69 -1.28
N ARG A 422 -31.50 -2.81 -0.28
CA ARG A 422 -32.79 -2.29 0.26
C ARG A 422 -33.20 -0.95 -0.35
N LEU A 423 -32.24 -0.13 -0.77
CA LEU A 423 -32.51 1.23 -1.23
C LEU A 423 -32.99 1.19 -2.68
N LYS A 424 -34.20 1.72 -2.92
CA LYS A 424 -34.79 1.85 -4.27
C LYS A 424 -34.28 3.09 -5.02
N VAL A 425 -33.68 4.04 -4.30
CA VAL A 425 -33.06 5.25 -4.82
C VAL A 425 -31.61 5.25 -4.33
N PRO A 426 -30.62 5.55 -5.19
CA PRO A 426 -29.22 5.62 -4.79
C PRO A 426 -28.99 6.53 -3.58
N ASP A 427 -28.12 6.08 -2.70
CA ASP A 427 -27.78 6.76 -1.46
C ASP A 427 -26.90 7.98 -1.73
N TRP A 428 -27.24 9.13 -1.15
CA TRP A 428 -26.52 10.40 -1.33
C TRP A 428 -25.63 10.77 -0.13
N TRP A 429 -25.54 9.87 0.86
CA TRP A 429 -24.85 10.09 2.14
C TRP A 429 -23.46 9.42 2.25
N LEU A 430 -22.95 8.81 1.16
CA LEU A 430 -21.69 8.04 1.16
C LEU A 430 -20.63 8.63 0.25
#